data_AF-A0A819GQ35-F1
#
_entry.id   AF-A0A819GQ35-F1
#
_cell.length_a   1.000
_cell.length_b   1.000
_cell.length_c   1.000
_cell.angle_alpha   90.00
_cell.angle_beta   90.00
_cell.angle_gamma   90.00
#
_symmetry.space_group_name_H-M   'P 1'
#
loop_
_entity.id
_entity.type
_entity.pdbx_description
1 polymer ?
#
loop_
_entity_poly.entity_id
_entity_poly.type
_entity_poly.pdbx_seq_one_letter_code
_entity_poly.pdbx_strand_id
1 'polypeptide(L)'
;MEKLNIICSLCDWSGIFKDYQEHLDKVHLNPFCQFCGKEFNIVDSLTQHLSICEKATLNCVLKSYGCNEQFLRTNIREHFLSQQHQHVLLEFLTEKIQHLTNNKDDESIVPYSTTKSTDRELDESSHVNLQQLFETMDIVISGLNVLNDDTQRLTSESFQYQRSIQSLSEDVFRLNTAIKETHSSINDHITSQQIIEEGLTSLQQQLDDQKNISHNGTLIWKITNIQQKIADAECERQTSIYSPVFYSSSNGYKMRLRVYLAGDGNARRTHISLFFILMRGEYDAILHFPFSFKVTFILLDQTFQQRHIIDSFRPDVKSSSFQRPRSDMNIASGIPKFVPLTIIQQDNNPYIVDDTMFIKAIIDFGDMPKQFLPYALNLNPGFPILTQRELVRREISKREQEKLSTTSNTSTSITYDMTTDDNHSNNEQMIH
;
A
#
# COMPACT_ATOMS: atom_id res chain seq x y z
N MET A 1 27.75 67.58 -30.56
CA MET A 1 27.08 66.27 -30.61
C MET A 1 25.64 66.48 -30.20
N GLU A 2 24.73 66.48 -31.17
CA GLU A 2 23.30 66.66 -30.94
C GLU A 2 22.80 65.59 -29.98
N LYS A 3 22.14 66.02 -28.90
CA LYS A 3 21.50 65.12 -27.94
C LYS A 3 20.30 64.49 -28.65
N LEU A 4 20.44 63.28 -29.16
CA LEU A 4 19.32 62.51 -29.68
C LEU A 4 18.30 62.33 -28.56
N ASN A 5 17.16 62.99 -28.72
CA ASN A 5 16.01 62.87 -27.83
C ASN A 5 15.23 61.62 -28.27
N ILE A 6 15.06 60.68 -27.36
CA ILE A 6 14.35 59.42 -27.57
C ILE A 6 13.02 59.50 -26.86
N ILE A 7 11.98 58.99 -27.52
CA ILE A 7 10.64 58.83 -26.96
C ILE A 7 10.49 57.35 -26.62
N CYS A 8 10.01 57.05 -25.41
CA CYS A 8 9.75 55.69 -24.97
C CYS A 8 8.56 55.10 -25.76
N SER A 9 8.69 53.86 -26.23
CA SER A 9 7.61 53.16 -26.95
C SER A 9 6.52 52.60 -26.03
N LEU A 10 6.73 52.66 -24.70
CA LEU A 10 5.86 52.09 -23.67
C LEU A 10 5.18 53.16 -22.79
N CYS A 11 5.59 54.42 -22.86
CA CYS A 11 4.96 55.55 -22.14
C CYS A 11 5.33 56.91 -22.77
N ASP A 12 4.71 57.99 -22.30
CA ASP A 12 4.93 59.36 -22.83
C ASP A 12 6.26 60.01 -22.41
N TRP A 13 7.24 59.23 -21.98
CA TRP A 13 8.55 59.75 -21.56
C TRP A 13 9.41 60.12 -22.78
N SER A 14 10.03 61.29 -22.74
CA SER A 14 11.02 61.74 -23.72
C SER A 14 12.28 62.28 -23.04
N GLY A 15 13.46 61.86 -23.47
CA GLY A 15 14.72 62.30 -22.88
C GLY A 15 15.95 61.90 -23.69
N ILE A 16 17.14 62.17 -23.14
CA ILE A 16 18.41 61.95 -23.84
C ILE A 16 18.79 60.46 -23.76
N PHE A 17 19.39 59.90 -24.82
CA PHE A 17 19.81 58.48 -24.91
C PHE A 17 20.48 57.93 -23.64
N LYS A 18 21.32 58.74 -22.97
CA LYS A 18 22.05 58.32 -21.78
C LYS A 18 21.13 57.98 -20.59
N ASP A 19 20.00 58.66 -20.47
CA ASP A 19 19.05 58.50 -19.37
C ASP A 19 17.92 57.51 -19.74
N TYR A 20 17.88 57.04 -20.99
CA TYR A 20 16.87 56.12 -21.49
C TYR A 20 16.95 54.75 -20.79
N GLN A 21 18.16 54.21 -20.60
CA GLN A 21 18.34 52.92 -19.91
C GLN A 21 17.89 53.02 -18.44
N GLU A 22 18.25 54.09 -17.73
CA GLU A 22 17.81 54.33 -16.36
C GLU A 22 16.28 54.50 -16.26
N HIS A 23 15.66 55.12 -17.26
CA HIS A 23 14.20 55.24 -17.36
C HIS A 23 13.55 53.86 -17.50
N LEU A 24 14.05 53.01 -18.40
CA LEU A 24 13.53 51.66 -18.61
C LEU A 24 13.63 50.82 -17.32
N ASP A 25 14.76 50.90 -16.62
CA ASP A 25 15.00 50.12 -15.39
C ASP A 25 14.20 50.60 -14.17
N LYS A 26 13.84 51.90 -14.10
CA LYS A 26 13.09 52.48 -12.96
C LYS A 26 11.58 52.50 -13.16
N VAL A 27 11.11 52.70 -14.40
CA VAL A 27 9.68 52.91 -14.70
C VAL A 27 9.01 51.65 -15.21
N HIS A 28 9.76 50.79 -15.93
CA HIS A 28 9.26 49.53 -16.46
C HIS A 28 9.94 48.35 -15.75
N LEU A 29 9.73 48.22 -14.43
CA LEU A 29 10.05 46.98 -13.71
C LEU A 29 9.08 45.89 -14.16
N ASN A 30 9.62 44.76 -14.63
CA ASN A 30 8.88 43.59 -15.09
C ASN A 30 7.92 43.82 -16.28
N PRO A 31 8.42 44.28 -17.44
CA PRO A 31 7.60 44.38 -18.65
C PRO A 31 7.06 43.00 -19.06
N PHE A 32 5.76 42.92 -19.35
CA PHE A 32 5.13 41.69 -19.81
C PHE A 32 4.77 41.77 -21.29
N CYS A 33 4.78 40.62 -21.96
CA CYS A 33 4.35 40.53 -23.35
C CYS A 33 2.82 40.60 -23.43
N GLN A 34 2.29 41.63 -24.09
CA GLN A 34 0.86 41.83 -24.30
C GLN A 34 0.14 40.69 -25.06
N PHE A 35 0.89 39.83 -25.76
CA PHE A 35 0.33 38.74 -26.57
C PHE A 35 0.34 37.39 -25.85
N CYS A 36 1.39 37.08 -25.08
CA CYS A 36 1.55 35.78 -24.43
C CYS A 36 1.51 35.82 -22.89
N GLY A 37 1.53 37.02 -22.29
CA GLY A 37 1.47 37.24 -20.85
C GLY A 37 2.77 36.92 -20.09
N LYS A 38 3.87 36.59 -20.76
CA LYS A 38 5.16 36.32 -20.08
C LYS A 38 5.79 37.61 -19.58
N GLU A 39 6.25 37.59 -18.34
CA GLU A 39 7.02 38.67 -17.70
C GLU A 39 8.51 38.58 -18.05
N PHE A 40 9.15 39.72 -18.25
CA PHE A 40 10.57 39.84 -18.57
C PHE A 40 11.24 40.79 -17.59
N ASN A 41 12.51 40.56 -17.28
CA ASN A 41 13.21 41.34 -16.26
C ASN A 41 13.69 42.71 -16.79
N ILE A 42 13.85 42.85 -18.11
CA ILE A 42 14.32 44.07 -18.80
C ILE A 42 13.60 44.25 -20.14
N VAL A 43 13.46 45.50 -20.60
CA VAL A 43 12.74 45.84 -21.83
C VAL A 43 13.43 45.31 -23.10
N ASP A 44 14.75 45.20 -23.12
CA ASP A 44 15.50 44.61 -24.24
C ASP A 44 15.14 43.13 -24.43
N SER A 45 14.94 42.40 -23.33
CA SER A 45 14.54 40.99 -23.36
C SER A 45 13.10 40.82 -23.86
N LEU A 46 12.19 41.72 -23.47
CA LEU A 46 10.85 41.76 -24.05
C LEU A 46 10.90 42.08 -25.55
N THR A 47 11.73 43.03 -25.98
CA THR A 47 11.85 43.43 -27.39
C THR A 47 12.38 42.27 -28.25
N GLN A 48 13.39 41.55 -27.76
CA GLN A 48 13.87 40.33 -28.39
C GLN A 48 12.78 39.26 -28.43
N HIS A 49 12.00 39.10 -27.35
CA HIS A 49 10.87 38.16 -27.33
C HIS A 49 9.77 38.51 -28.33
N LEU A 50 9.38 39.78 -28.48
CA LEU A 50 8.33 40.21 -29.43
C LEU A 50 8.66 39.81 -30.87
N SER A 51 9.94 39.75 -31.23
CA SER A 51 10.40 39.28 -32.55
C SER A 51 10.19 37.78 -32.80
N ILE A 52 10.05 36.97 -31.73
CA ILE A 52 9.89 35.50 -31.78
C ILE A 52 8.62 35.00 -31.09
N CYS A 53 7.73 35.89 -30.65
CA CYS A 53 6.53 35.53 -29.91
C CYS A 53 5.51 34.83 -30.82
N GLU A 54 5.28 33.54 -30.59
CA GLU A 54 4.36 32.70 -31.36
C GLU A 54 2.90 33.20 -31.28
N LYS A 55 2.50 33.78 -30.14
CA LYS A 55 1.16 34.33 -29.93
C LYS A 55 0.99 35.76 -30.44
N ALA A 56 2.03 36.37 -31.02
CA ALA A 56 1.92 37.72 -31.54
C ALA A 56 1.00 37.76 -32.77
N THR A 57 0.04 38.68 -32.76
CA THR A 57 -0.78 38.99 -33.92
C THR A 57 -0.02 39.97 -34.81
N LEU A 58 0.22 39.57 -36.06
CA LEU A 58 0.98 40.33 -37.05
C LEU A 58 0.06 40.88 -38.14
N ASN A 59 0.45 42.03 -38.70
CA ASN A 59 -0.12 42.52 -39.95
C ASN A 59 0.74 42.02 -41.12
N CYS A 60 0.09 41.76 -42.26
CA CYS A 60 0.78 41.40 -43.48
C CYS A 60 1.70 42.52 -43.99
N VAL A 61 2.89 42.16 -44.52
CA VAL A 61 3.82 43.12 -45.15
C VAL A 61 3.20 43.77 -46.39
N LEU A 62 2.28 43.08 -47.06
CA LEU A 62 1.52 43.57 -48.22
C LEU A 62 0.22 44.30 -47.84
N LYS A 63 0.10 44.78 -46.60
CA LYS A 63 -1.08 45.54 -46.16
C LYS A 63 -1.34 46.79 -47.01
N SER A 64 -0.28 47.47 -47.43
CA SER A 64 -0.38 48.64 -48.33
C SER A 64 -0.87 48.27 -49.74
N TYR A 65 -0.88 46.98 -50.09
CA TYR A 65 -1.31 46.44 -51.39
C TYR A 65 -2.63 45.66 -51.29
N GLY A 66 -3.40 45.85 -50.21
CA GLY A 66 -4.76 45.32 -50.08
C GLY A 66 -4.92 44.11 -49.14
N CYS A 67 -3.84 43.60 -48.55
CA CYS A 67 -3.93 42.49 -47.58
C CYS A 67 -4.21 42.99 -46.15
N ASN A 68 -5.50 43.10 -45.78
CA ASN A 68 -5.93 43.65 -44.49
C ASN A 68 -6.03 42.62 -43.34
N GLU A 69 -5.59 41.38 -43.55
CA GLU A 69 -5.69 40.33 -42.54
C GLU A 69 -4.66 40.47 -41.42
N GLN A 70 -5.13 40.21 -40.21
CA GLN A 70 -4.30 40.02 -39.01
C GLN A 70 -4.29 38.55 -38.65
N PHE A 71 -3.10 38.00 -38.43
CA PHE A 71 -2.92 36.57 -38.16
C PHE A 71 -1.91 36.36 -37.03
N LEU A 72 -2.04 35.22 -36.34
CA LEU A 72 -1.03 34.80 -35.36
C LEU A 72 0.25 34.40 -36.08
N ARG A 73 1.42 34.69 -35.48
CA ARG A 73 2.72 34.32 -36.05
C ARG A 73 2.83 32.83 -36.38
N THR A 74 2.22 31.94 -35.59
CA THR A 74 2.17 30.49 -35.88
C THR A 74 1.48 30.16 -37.21
N ASN A 75 0.52 30.98 -37.63
CA ASN A 75 -0.33 30.74 -38.79
C ASN A 75 0.16 31.52 -40.03
N ILE A 76 1.37 32.08 -39.99
CA ILE A 76 1.95 32.82 -41.11
C ILE A 76 1.99 31.97 -42.39
N ARG A 77 2.29 30.67 -42.29
CA ARG A 77 2.33 29.77 -43.45
C ARG A 77 0.95 29.59 -44.08
N GLU A 78 -0.08 29.40 -43.25
CA GLU A 78 -1.46 29.25 -43.72
C GLU A 78 -1.99 30.55 -44.35
N HIS A 79 -1.66 31.70 -43.75
CA HIS A 79 -1.99 33.01 -44.33
C HIS A 79 -1.36 33.19 -45.71
N PHE A 80 -0.05 32.90 -45.88
CA PHE A 80 0.63 33.02 -47.17
C PHE A 80 0.11 32.05 -48.24
N LEU A 81 -0.47 30.93 -47.82
CA LEU A 81 -1.11 29.94 -48.70
C LEU A 81 -2.59 30.22 -48.96
N SER A 82 -3.19 31.21 -48.29
CA SER A 82 -4.59 31.57 -48.52
C SER A 82 -4.78 32.11 -49.94
N GLN A 83 -5.90 31.76 -50.56
CA GLN A 83 -6.24 32.21 -51.92
C GLN A 83 -6.25 33.75 -52.03
N GLN A 84 -6.67 34.43 -50.95
CA GLN A 84 -6.74 35.88 -50.88
C GLN A 84 -5.36 36.54 -50.81
N HIS A 85 -4.42 35.96 -50.04
CA HIS A 85 -3.04 36.45 -50.01
C HIS A 85 -2.29 36.13 -51.31
N GLN A 86 -2.49 34.95 -51.89
CA GLN A 86 -1.89 34.58 -53.18
C GLN A 86 -2.31 35.52 -54.31
N HIS A 87 -3.56 35.98 -54.32
CA HIS A 87 -4.03 36.97 -55.31
C HIS A 87 -3.31 38.31 -55.19
N VAL A 88 -3.20 38.86 -53.97
CA VAL A 88 -2.51 40.12 -53.71
C VAL A 88 -1.01 40.01 -54.02
N LEU A 89 -0.38 38.87 -53.71
CA LEU A 89 1.01 38.59 -54.06
C LEU A 89 1.21 38.57 -55.57
N LEU A 90 0.31 37.95 -56.32
CA LEU A 90 0.34 37.92 -57.78
C LEU A 90 0.14 39.32 -58.37
N GLU A 91 -0.78 40.13 -57.85
CA GLU A 91 -0.97 41.51 -58.30
C GLU A 91 0.30 42.36 -58.07
N PHE A 92 0.90 42.27 -56.88
CA PHE A 92 2.16 42.94 -56.57
C PHE A 92 3.31 42.52 -57.50
N LEU A 93 3.46 41.21 -57.74
CA LEU A 93 4.47 40.68 -58.66
C LEU A 93 4.19 41.10 -60.10
N THR A 94 2.92 41.09 -60.53
CA THR A 94 2.52 41.51 -61.88
C THR A 94 2.81 43.00 -62.10
N GLU A 95 2.51 43.85 -61.12
CA GLU A 95 2.84 45.29 -61.16
C GLU A 95 4.35 45.52 -61.25
N LYS A 96 5.15 44.75 -60.49
CA LYS A 96 6.62 44.81 -60.54
C LYS A 96 7.19 44.28 -61.85
N ILE A 97 6.62 43.22 -62.41
CA ILE A 97 7.00 42.67 -63.70
C ILE A 97 6.62 43.65 -64.83
N GLN A 98 5.43 44.26 -64.79
CA GLN A 98 5.02 45.31 -65.73
C GLN A 98 5.97 46.51 -65.71
N HIS A 99 6.43 46.91 -64.53
CA HIS A 99 7.46 47.95 -64.41
C HIS A 99 8.82 47.56 -65.02
N LEU A 100 9.11 46.27 -65.13
CA LEU A 100 10.31 45.73 -65.78
C LEU A 100 10.09 45.50 -67.29
N THR A 101 8.88 45.16 -67.74
CA THR A 101 8.54 44.89 -69.14
C THR A 101 8.14 46.13 -69.95
N ASN A 102 7.61 47.19 -69.33
CA ASN A 102 7.26 48.44 -70.03
C ASN A 102 8.48 49.23 -70.58
N ASN A 103 9.70 48.69 -70.43
CA ASN A 103 10.90 49.20 -71.10
C ASN A 103 11.26 48.42 -72.38
N LYS A 104 10.45 47.46 -72.82
CA LYS A 104 10.67 46.69 -74.07
C LYS A 104 9.33 46.33 -74.72
N ASP A 105 8.77 47.27 -75.48
CA ASP A 105 7.74 46.97 -76.47
C ASP A 105 8.36 46.94 -77.88
N ASP A 106 7.79 46.05 -78.71
CA ASP A 106 8.11 45.66 -80.09
C ASP A 106 9.33 44.71 -80.25
N GLU A 107 9.24 43.51 -80.83
CA GLU A 107 8.25 42.99 -81.76
C GLU A 107 8.30 41.44 -81.83
N SER A 108 7.28 40.91 -82.51
CA SER A 108 6.73 39.56 -82.58
C SER A 108 7.57 38.39 -83.14
N ILE A 109 7.08 37.20 -82.81
CA ILE A 109 7.50 35.81 -83.10
C ILE A 109 7.24 35.38 -84.56
N VAL A 110 8.22 34.76 -85.26
CA VAL A 110 8.03 33.69 -86.29
C VAL A 110 9.33 32.86 -86.51
N PRO A 111 9.30 31.63 -87.09
CA PRO A 111 10.09 30.48 -86.63
C PRO A 111 11.29 30.12 -87.52
N TYR A 112 12.27 29.44 -86.91
CA TYR A 112 13.57 29.08 -87.46
C TYR A 112 13.50 28.03 -88.60
N SER A 113 14.16 28.32 -89.73
CA SER A 113 14.66 27.33 -90.68
C SER A 113 16.06 27.74 -91.16
N THR A 114 16.96 26.77 -91.09
CA THR A 114 18.38 26.76 -91.45
C THR A 114 18.69 27.36 -92.83
N THR A 115 19.65 28.31 -92.93
CA THR A 115 20.85 28.24 -93.81
C THR A 115 21.72 29.52 -93.77
N LYS A 116 23.03 29.31 -93.57
CA LYS A 116 24.23 30.02 -94.08
C LYS A 116 24.17 31.53 -94.39
N SER A 117 24.84 32.29 -93.51
CA SER A 117 25.78 33.41 -93.75
C SER A 117 25.72 34.18 -95.08
N THR A 118 25.38 35.47 -95.00
CA THR A 118 26.19 36.57 -95.58
C THR A 118 25.83 37.90 -94.91
N ASP A 119 26.87 38.71 -94.74
CA ASP A 119 27.01 39.93 -93.94
C ASP A 119 25.86 40.94 -93.99
N ARG A 120 25.38 41.33 -92.80
CA ARG A 120 24.89 42.69 -92.52
C ARG A 120 25.26 43.07 -91.08
N GLU A 121 25.87 44.23 -90.95
CA GLU A 121 26.18 44.92 -89.71
C GLU A 121 24.94 44.99 -88.81
N LEU A 122 25.01 44.39 -87.61
CA LEU A 122 23.99 44.45 -86.57
C LEU A 122 24.65 44.70 -85.21
N ASP A 123 24.66 45.98 -84.85
CA ASP A 123 24.33 46.53 -83.54
C ASP A 123 25.03 45.95 -82.27
N GLU A 124 25.95 46.75 -81.70
CA GLU A 124 26.58 46.54 -80.38
C GLU A 124 25.56 46.28 -79.25
N SER A 125 24.29 46.73 -79.38
CA SER A 125 23.24 46.52 -78.38
C SER A 125 22.79 45.06 -78.24
N SER A 126 22.84 44.28 -79.33
CA SER A 126 22.38 42.89 -79.39
C SER A 126 23.39 41.93 -78.74
N HIS A 127 24.68 42.26 -78.87
CA HIS A 127 25.78 41.50 -78.28
C HIS A 127 25.83 41.67 -76.75
N VAL A 128 25.53 42.87 -76.24
CA VAL A 128 25.45 43.15 -74.79
C VAL A 128 24.27 42.41 -74.14
N ASN A 129 23.13 42.32 -74.83
CA ASN A 129 21.91 41.65 -74.33
C ASN A 129 22.06 40.12 -74.31
N LEU A 130 22.75 39.52 -75.29
CA LEU A 130 23.13 38.09 -75.28
C LEU A 130 24.19 37.77 -74.22
N GLN A 131 25.15 38.67 -74.00
CA GLN A 131 26.19 38.50 -72.98
C GLN A 131 25.63 38.58 -71.56
N GLN A 132 24.72 39.52 -71.29
CA GLN A 132 23.96 39.55 -70.03
C GLN A 132 23.09 38.29 -69.84
N LEU A 133 22.51 37.75 -70.92
CA LEU A 133 21.74 36.51 -70.85
C LEU A 133 22.62 35.32 -70.45
N PHE A 134 23.84 35.21 -71.00
CA PHE A 134 24.78 34.17 -70.59
C PHE A 134 25.24 34.32 -69.14
N GLU A 135 25.52 35.54 -68.67
CA GLU A 135 25.86 35.79 -67.27
C GLU A 135 24.72 35.41 -66.31
N THR A 136 23.47 35.76 -66.66
CA THR A 136 22.30 35.33 -65.86
C THR A 136 22.10 33.82 -65.89
N MET A 137 22.35 33.17 -67.02
CA MET A 137 22.25 31.72 -67.15
C MET A 137 23.34 30.99 -66.35
N ASP A 138 24.57 31.51 -66.30
CA ASP A 138 25.66 30.97 -65.47
C ASP A 138 25.38 31.13 -63.97
N ILE A 139 24.80 32.26 -63.55
CA ILE A 139 24.35 32.46 -62.16
C ILE A 139 23.25 31.45 -61.81
N VAL A 140 22.30 31.22 -62.71
CA VAL A 140 21.21 30.24 -62.51
C VAL A 140 21.75 28.81 -62.47
N ILE A 141 22.66 28.44 -63.37
CA ILE A 141 23.30 27.11 -63.38
C ILE A 141 24.10 26.90 -62.08
N SER A 142 24.84 27.90 -61.63
CA SER A 142 25.58 27.85 -60.37
C SER A 142 24.63 27.70 -59.17
N GLY A 143 23.53 28.46 -59.14
CA GLY A 143 22.50 28.33 -58.11
C GLY A 143 21.81 26.97 -58.11
N LEU A 144 21.54 26.40 -59.29
CA LEU A 144 20.99 25.05 -59.43
C LEU A 144 21.97 23.98 -58.94
N ASN A 145 23.27 24.13 -59.21
CA ASN A 145 24.29 23.21 -58.71
C ASN A 145 24.39 23.25 -57.17
N VAL A 146 24.37 24.45 -56.57
CA VAL A 146 24.36 24.61 -55.11
C VAL A 146 23.10 23.99 -54.50
N LEU A 147 21.93 24.23 -55.08
CA LEU A 147 20.68 23.59 -54.62
C LEU A 147 20.73 22.07 -54.75
N ASN A 148 21.33 21.55 -55.81
CA ASN A 148 21.48 20.11 -56.02
C ASN A 148 22.41 19.49 -54.97
N ASP A 149 23.53 20.14 -54.65
CA ASP A 149 24.42 19.73 -53.56
C ASP A 149 23.71 19.76 -52.19
N ASP A 150 22.94 20.81 -51.91
CA ASP A 150 22.14 20.90 -50.69
C ASP A 150 21.07 19.81 -50.63
N THR A 151 20.42 19.51 -51.75
CA THR A 151 19.43 18.45 -51.85
C THR A 151 20.06 17.08 -51.56
N GLN A 152 21.25 16.79 -52.11
CA GLN A 152 22.00 15.57 -51.86
C GLN A 152 22.46 15.45 -50.40
N ARG A 153 22.94 16.55 -49.82
CA ARG A 153 23.30 16.62 -48.39
C ARG A 153 22.10 16.32 -47.50
N LEU A 154 20.98 17.01 -47.71
CA LEU A 154 19.75 16.80 -46.95
C LEU A 154 19.20 15.37 -47.08
N THR A 155 19.31 14.76 -48.27
CA THR A 155 18.92 13.34 -48.42
C THR A 155 19.81 12.44 -47.58
N SER A 156 21.13 12.67 -47.56
CA SER A 156 22.06 11.88 -46.75
C SER A 156 21.78 12.01 -45.24
N GLU A 157 21.48 13.22 -44.77
CA GLU A 157 21.08 13.47 -43.37
C GLU A 157 19.76 12.77 -43.04
N SER A 158 18.77 12.84 -43.94
CA SER A 158 17.50 12.12 -43.78
C SER A 158 17.69 10.61 -43.64
N PHE A 159 18.61 10.01 -44.40
CA PHE A 159 18.95 8.59 -44.27
C PHE A 159 19.60 8.27 -42.90
N GLN A 160 20.45 9.16 -42.39
CA GLN A 160 21.05 8.99 -41.06
C GLN A 160 20.00 9.08 -39.94
N TYR A 161 19.08 10.04 -40.02
CA TYR A 161 17.96 10.14 -39.07
C TYR A 161 17.05 8.91 -39.14
N GLN A 162 16.72 8.42 -40.34
CA GLN A 162 15.92 7.21 -40.53
C GLN A 162 16.55 5.99 -39.84
N ARG A 163 17.87 5.81 -39.99
CA ARG A 163 18.61 4.71 -39.36
C ARG A 163 18.64 4.84 -37.83
N SER A 164 18.80 6.07 -37.34
CA SER A 164 18.77 6.37 -35.91
C SER A 164 17.40 6.08 -35.30
N ILE A 165 16.32 6.48 -35.98
CA ILE A 165 14.93 6.18 -35.57
C ILE A 165 14.69 4.67 -35.52
N GLN A 166 15.18 3.93 -36.50
CA GLN A 166 15.02 2.48 -36.54
C GLN A 166 15.76 1.80 -35.37
N SER A 167 17.00 2.22 -35.08
CA SER A 167 17.74 1.76 -33.90
C SER A 167 16.98 2.08 -32.60
N LEU A 168 16.49 3.31 -32.46
CA LEU A 168 15.75 3.73 -31.26
C LEU A 168 14.45 2.93 -31.10
N SER A 169 13.77 2.59 -32.20
CA SER A 169 12.58 1.76 -32.19
C SER A 169 12.87 0.34 -31.71
N GLU A 170 14.00 -0.24 -32.10
CA GLU A 170 14.45 -1.54 -31.61
C GLU A 170 14.77 -1.50 -30.11
N ASP A 171 15.43 -0.45 -29.64
CA ASP A 171 15.73 -0.26 -28.22
C ASP A 171 14.46 -0.10 -27.38
N VAL A 172 13.49 0.68 -27.87
CA VAL A 172 12.16 0.80 -27.24
C VAL A 172 11.46 -0.55 -27.16
N PHE A 173 11.56 -1.38 -28.20
CA PHE A 173 10.97 -2.72 -28.18
C PHE A 173 11.65 -3.63 -27.13
N ARG A 174 12.99 -3.60 -27.06
CA ARG A 174 13.75 -4.35 -26.05
C ARG A 174 13.41 -3.90 -24.63
N LEU A 175 13.36 -2.60 -24.39
CA LEU A 175 12.97 -2.02 -23.10
C LEU A 175 11.55 -2.42 -22.72
N ASN A 176 10.59 -2.37 -23.65
CA ASN A 176 9.22 -2.80 -23.40
C ASN A 176 9.12 -4.29 -23.02
N THR A 177 9.95 -5.14 -23.63
CA THR A 177 9.98 -6.57 -23.31
C THR A 177 10.56 -6.79 -21.91
N ALA A 178 11.68 -6.12 -21.57
CA ALA A 178 12.26 -6.16 -20.24
C ALA A 178 11.31 -5.63 -19.15
N ILE A 179 10.56 -4.56 -19.46
CA ILE A 179 9.52 -4.02 -18.57
C ILE A 179 8.43 -5.07 -18.32
N LYS A 180 7.96 -5.78 -19.34
CA LYS A 180 6.95 -6.84 -19.18
C LYS A 180 7.46 -8.00 -18.34
N GLU A 181 8.69 -8.45 -18.56
CA GLU A 181 9.31 -9.53 -17.79
C GLU A 181 9.50 -9.15 -16.32
N THR A 182 10.01 -7.95 -16.06
CA THR A 182 10.16 -7.42 -14.69
C THR A 182 8.82 -7.25 -14.00
N HIS A 183 7.78 -6.79 -14.70
CA HIS A 183 6.41 -6.75 -14.15
C HIS A 183 5.87 -8.13 -13.79
N SER A 184 6.09 -9.15 -14.63
CA SER A 184 5.71 -10.53 -14.31
C SER A 184 6.42 -11.02 -13.06
N SER A 185 7.73 -10.79 -12.96
CA SER A 185 8.52 -11.17 -11.78
C SER A 185 8.07 -10.45 -10.52
N ILE A 186 7.72 -9.16 -10.61
CA ILE A 186 7.16 -8.40 -9.48
C ILE A 186 5.83 -9.02 -9.02
N ASN A 187 4.95 -9.40 -9.94
CA ASN A 187 3.68 -10.04 -9.60
C ASN A 187 3.89 -11.40 -8.90
N ASP A 188 4.86 -12.19 -9.35
CA ASP A 188 5.23 -13.45 -8.70
C ASP A 188 5.80 -13.19 -7.29
N HIS A 189 6.56 -12.12 -7.09
CA HIS A 189 7.03 -11.71 -5.77
C HIS A 189 5.90 -11.23 -4.85
N ILE A 190 4.92 -10.47 -5.37
CA ILE A 190 3.76 -10.01 -4.60
C ILE A 190 2.94 -11.20 -4.09
N THR A 191 2.65 -12.17 -4.96
CA THR A 191 1.90 -13.38 -4.56
C THR A 191 2.68 -14.22 -3.54
N SER A 192 3.99 -14.37 -3.73
CA SER A 192 4.86 -15.03 -2.75
C SER A 192 4.87 -14.32 -1.40
N GLN A 193 4.90 -12.98 -1.41
CA GLN A 193 4.86 -12.17 -0.19
C GLN A 193 3.52 -12.34 0.55
N GLN A 194 2.39 -12.37 -0.16
CA GLN A 194 1.07 -12.62 0.46
C GLN A 194 1.02 -13.97 1.17
N ILE A 195 1.55 -15.03 0.55
CA ILE A 195 1.62 -16.37 1.17
C ILE A 195 2.49 -16.34 2.45
N ILE A 196 3.60 -15.61 2.42
CA ILE A 196 4.48 -15.46 3.59
C ILE A 196 3.76 -14.68 4.70
N GLU A 197 3.02 -13.62 4.39
CA GLU A 197 2.25 -12.83 5.36
C GLU A 197 1.14 -13.65 6.02
N GLU A 198 0.41 -14.46 5.24
CA GLU A 198 -0.57 -15.43 5.77
C GLU A 198 0.10 -16.45 6.70
N GLY A 199 1.26 -16.98 6.29
CA GLY A 199 2.07 -17.90 7.10
C GLY A 199 2.55 -17.27 8.42
N LEU A 200 3.02 -16.02 8.37
CA LEU A 200 3.44 -15.27 9.55
C LEU A 200 2.27 -15.02 10.52
N THR A 201 1.09 -14.67 10.00
CA THR A 201 -0.12 -14.48 10.82
C THR A 201 -0.51 -15.78 11.52
N SER A 202 -0.47 -16.91 10.79
CA SER A 202 -0.73 -18.24 11.35
C SER A 202 0.29 -18.62 12.44
N LEU A 203 1.58 -18.35 12.21
CA LEU A 203 2.63 -18.60 13.21
C LEU A 203 2.51 -17.69 14.44
N GLN A 204 2.16 -16.42 14.25
CA GLN A 204 1.88 -15.49 15.36
C GLN A 204 0.71 -16.00 16.22
N GLN A 205 -0.36 -16.46 15.58
CA GLN A 205 -1.48 -17.07 16.28
C GLN A 205 -1.05 -18.31 17.08
N GLN A 206 -0.22 -19.19 16.50
CA GLN A 206 0.32 -20.35 17.21
C GLN A 206 1.21 -19.94 18.41
N LEU A 207 2.01 -18.88 18.26
CA LEU A 207 2.84 -18.35 19.35
C LEU A 207 2.00 -17.76 20.48
N ASP A 208 0.93 -17.03 20.16
CA ASP A 208 0.03 -16.47 21.16
C ASP A 208 -0.77 -17.55 21.87
N ASP A 209 -1.18 -18.61 21.15
CA ASP A 209 -1.77 -19.80 21.73
C ASP A 209 -0.78 -20.50 22.68
N GLN A 210 0.52 -20.54 22.34
CA GLN A 210 1.57 -21.09 23.22
C GLN A 210 1.83 -20.25 24.48
N LYS A 211 1.84 -18.92 24.37
CA LYS A 211 2.06 -18.02 25.51
C LYS A 211 0.93 -18.09 26.54
N ASN A 212 -0.29 -18.36 26.09
CA ASN A 212 -1.47 -18.38 26.94
C ASN A 212 -1.85 -19.80 27.42
N ILE A 213 -0.94 -20.78 27.28
CA ILE A 213 -1.16 -22.13 27.79
C ILE A 213 -1.25 -22.09 29.31
N SER A 214 -2.38 -22.52 29.83
CA SER A 214 -2.58 -22.68 31.27
C SER A 214 -2.02 -24.02 31.76
N HIS A 215 -1.34 -23.99 32.91
CA HIS A 215 -0.75 -25.15 33.58
C HIS A 215 -1.32 -25.37 34.99
N ASN A 216 -2.56 -24.97 35.25
CA ASN A 216 -3.17 -25.10 36.58
C ASN A 216 -4.53 -25.83 36.56
N GLY A 217 -4.87 -26.48 35.45
CA GLY A 217 -6.16 -27.14 35.30
C GLY A 217 -7.32 -26.24 34.93
N THR A 218 -7.08 -24.94 34.72
CA THR A 218 -8.11 -23.97 34.34
C THR A 218 -7.85 -23.44 32.96
N LEU A 219 -8.85 -23.44 32.08
CA LEU A 219 -8.81 -22.79 30.78
C LEU A 219 -9.83 -21.66 30.76
N ILE A 220 -9.46 -20.49 30.25
CA ILE A 220 -10.41 -19.46 29.81
C ILE A 220 -10.24 -19.34 28.30
N TRP A 221 -11.27 -19.73 27.56
CA TRP A 221 -11.27 -19.74 26.11
C TRP A 221 -12.10 -18.58 25.58
N LYS A 222 -11.41 -17.62 24.96
CA LYS A 222 -12.03 -16.54 24.18
C LYS A 222 -12.33 -17.04 22.77
N ILE A 223 -13.59 -16.96 22.36
CA ILE A 223 -14.05 -17.30 21.02
C ILE A 223 -14.49 -16.00 20.36
N THR A 224 -13.72 -15.52 19.39
CA THR A 224 -14.07 -14.35 18.56
C THR A 224 -14.85 -14.78 17.32
N ASN A 225 -15.46 -13.81 16.62
CA ASN A 225 -16.18 -14.04 15.36
C ASN A 225 -17.31 -15.06 15.54
N ILE A 226 -18.04 -14.95 16.65
CA ILE A 226 -19.02 -15.97 17.04
C ILE A 226 -20.19 -16.03 16.07
N GLN A 227 -20.63 -14.89 15.53
CA GLN A 227 -21.72 -14.83 14.55
C GLN A 227 -21.36 -15.62 13.29
N GLN A 228 -20.15 -15.42 12.76
CA GLN A 228 -19.67 -16.19 11.61
C GLN A 228 -19.59 -17.69 11.94
N LYS A 229 -19.04 -18.05 13.10
CA LYS A 229 -18.90 -19.47 13.50
C LYS A 229 -20.24 -20.15 13.75
N ILE A 230 -21.25 -19.43 14.22
CA ILE A 230 -22.64 -19.94 14.33
C ILE A 230 -23.19 -20.21 12.93
N ALA A 231 -23.07 -19.24 12.01
CA ALA A 231 -23.53 -19.41 10.63
C ALA A 231 -22.80 -20.58 9.92
N ASP A 232 -21.49 -20.72 10.13
CA ASP A 232 -20.70 -21.84 9.59
C ASP A 232 -21.17 -23.20 10.15
N ALA A 233 -21.57 -23.25 11.43
CA ALA A 233 -22.10 -24.45 12.06
C ALA A 233 -23.53 -24.79 11.57
N GLU A 234 -24.37 -23.79 11.32
CA GLU A 234 -25.72 -23.95 10.79
C GLU A 234 -25.72 -24.44 9.33
N CYS A 235 -24.82 -23.88 8.51
CA CYS A 235 -24.57 -24.31 7.14
C CYS A 235 -23.74 -25.59 7.03
N GLU A 236 -23.37 -26.21 8.15
CA GLU A 236 -22.58 -27.45 8.21
C GLU A 236 -21.19 -27.36 7.55
N ARG A 237 -20.68 -26.15 7.29
CA ARG A 237 -19.31 -25.92 6.80
C ARG A 237 -18.27 -26.27 7.86
N GLN A 238 -18.54 -25.87 9.10
CA GLN A 238 -17.71 -26.20 10.25
C GLN A 238 -18.58 -26.41 11.49
N THR A 239 -18.87 -27.68 11.80
CA THR A 239 -19.82 -28.04 12.87
C THR A 239 -19.27 -27.89 14.29
N SER A 240 -17.95 -27.85 14.44
CA SER A 240 -17.30 -27.75 15.75
C SER A 240 -15.99 -26.99 15.70
N ILE A 241 -15.62 -26.40 16.83
CA ILE A 241 -14.35 -25.70 17.04
C ILE A 241 -13.63 -26.26 18.26
N TYR A 242 -12.30 -26.18 18.26
CA TYR A 242 -11.45 -26.64 19.35
C TYR A 242 -10.86 -25.47 20.12
N SER A 243 -10.70 -25.63 21.43
CA SER A 243 -9.94 -24.68 22.23
C SER A 243 -8.43 -24.88 22.05
N PRO A 244 -7.63 -23.87 22.44
CA PRO A 244 -6.23 -24.09 22.77
C PRO A 244 -6.05 -25.21 23.80
N VAL A 245 -4.86 -25.80 23.81
CA VAL A 245 -4.48 -26.83 24.77
C VAL A 245 -4.23 -26.20 26.13
N PHE A 246 -4.63 -26.89 27.18
CA PHE A 246 -4.29 -26.55 28.56
C PHE A 246 -3.88 -27.78 29.34
N TYR A 247 -3.17 -27.57 30.44
CA TYR A 247 -2.57 -28.61 31.25
C TYR A 247 -3.02 -28.50 32.70
N SER A 248 -3.00 -29.65 33.36
CA SER A 248 -3.24 -29.73 34.81
C SER A 248 -2.08 -29.19 35.64
N SER A 249 -0.85 -29.36 35.15
CA SER A 249 0.42 -28.84 35.70
C SER A 249 1.47 -28.79 34.59
N SER A 250 2.66 -28.26 34.84
CA SER A 250 3.78 -28.29 33.88
C SER A 250 4.12 -29.70 33.37
N ASN A 251 3.95 -30.72 34.21
CA ASN A 251 4.21 -32.13 33.89
C ASN A 251 2.93 -32.99 33.96
N GLY A 252 1.76 -32.37 33.72
CA GLY A 252 0.46 -32.98 33.95
C GLY A 252 -0.25 -33.47 32.68
N TYR A 253 -1.52 -33.86 32.85
CA TYR A 253 -2.42 -34.18 31.74
C TYR A 253 -2.52 -33.04 30.75
N LYS A 254 -2.46 -33.39 29.45
CA LYS A 254 -2.72 -32.50 28.32
C LYS A 254 -4.20 -32.59 27.93
N MET A 255 -4.88 -31.47 27.83
CA MET A 255 -6.34 -31.42 27.66
C MET A 255 -6.75 -30.32 26.69
N ARG A 256 -7.93 -30.47 26.09
CA ARG A 256 -8.58 -29.41 25.29
C ARG A 256 -10.10 -29.55 25.35
N LEU A 257 -10.80 -28.53 24.85
CA LEU A 257 -12.25 -28.54 24.70
C LEU A 257 -12.64 -28.61 23.22
N ARG A 258 -13.86 -29.08 22.98
CA ARG A 258 -14.54 -29.03 21.69
C ARG A 258 -15.96 -28.54 21.91
N VAL A 259 -16.36 -27.48 21.20
CA VAL A 259 -17.73 -26.97 21.26
C VAL A 259 -18.40 -27.09 19.89
N TYR A 260 -19.68 -27.42 19.92
CA TYR A 260 -20.58 -27.42 18.78
C TYR A 260 -21.60 -26.32 19.00
N LEU A 261 -21.45 -25.21 18.28
CA LEU A 261 -22.30 -24.03 18.44
C LEU A 261 -23.73 -24.30 17.97
N ALA A 262 -23.93 -25.18 16.99
CA ALA A 262 -25.25 -25.64 16.56
C ALA A 262 -25.64 -27.01 17.15
N GLY A 263 -24.97 -27.44 18.23
CA GLY A 263 -25.23 -28.70 18.93
C GLY A 263 -24.76 -29.96 18.21
N ASP A 264 -24.69 -31.06 18.95
CA ASP A 264 -24.26 -32.38 18.49
C ASP A 264 -25.27 -33.47 18.86
N GLY A 265 -25.35 -34.52 18.03
CA GLY A 265 -26.23 -35.67 18.26
C GLY A 265 -27.70 -35.30 18.50
N ASN A 266 -28.25 -35.74 19.63
CA ASN A 266 -29.65 -35.47 20.01
C ASN A 266 -29.91 -34.03 20.50
N ALA A 267 -28.87 -33.20 20.59
CA ALA A 267 -28.96 -31.79 20.96
C ALA A 267 -28.75 -30.83 19.76
N ARG A 268 -28.54 -31.39 18.56
CA ARG A 268 -28.36 -30.64 17.32
C ARG A 268 -29.49 -29.65 17.09
N ARG A 269 -29.15 -28.41 16.72
CA ARG A 269 -30.03 -27.26 16.48
C ARG A 269 -30.92 -26.85 17.66
N THR A 270 -30.66 -27.36 18.86
CA THR A 270 -31.44 -27.00 20.06
C THR A 270 -30.58 -26.45 21.18
N HIS A 271 -29.35 -26.95 21.34
CA HIS A 271 -28.42 -26.53 22.38
C HIS A 271 -27.01 -26.34 21.80
N ILE A 272 -26.18 -25.56 22.47
CA ILE A 272 -24.73 -25.65 22.37
C ILE A 272 -24.29 -26.92 23.11
N SER A 273 -23.44 -27.71 22.46
CA SER A 273 -22.83 -28.91 23.07
C SER A 273 -21.36 -28.66 23.37
N LEU A 274 -20.91 -29.00 24.58
CA LEU A 274 -19.54 -28.77 25.03
C LEU A 274 -18.91 -30.06 25.54
N PHE A 275 -17.74 -30.37 25.01
CA PHE A 275 -17.03 -31.62 25.28
C PHE A 275 -15.59 -31.37 25.73
N PHE A 276 -15.14 -32.21 26.64
CA PHE A 276 -13.76 -32.31 27.09
C PHE A 276 -13.05 -33.40 26.29
N ILE A 277 -11.77 -33.17 26.01
CA ILE A 277 -10.91 -34.11 25.31
C ILE A 277 -9.62 -34.26 26.12
N LEU A 278 -9.35 -35.50 26.51
CA LEU A 278 -8.05 -35.91 27.02
C LEU A 278 -7.10 -36.17 25.82
N MET A 279 -5.94 -35.53 25.83
CA MET A 279 -4.94 -35.64 24.77
C MET A 279 -3.72 -36.41 25.26
N ARG A 280 -2.99 -37.01 24.32
CA ARG A 280 -1.70 -37.63 24.62
C ARG A 280 -0.69 -36.58 25.09
N GLY A 281 -0.27 -36.71 26.34
CA GLY A 281 0.75 -35.89 26.98
C GLY A 281 2.13 -36.53 26.92
N GLU A 282 3.16 -35.72 27.08
CA GLU A 282 4.55 -36.17 27.19
C GLU A 282 4.79 -36.99 28.47
N TYR A 283 4.10 -36.60 29.55
CA TYR A 283 4.25 -37.19 30.89
C TYR A 283 3.22 -38.29 31.18
N ASP A 284 2.46 -38.77 30.19
CA ASP A 284 1.41 -39.80 30.39
C ASP A 284 1.93 -41.10 31.02
N ALA A 285 3.24 -41.37 30.96
CA ALA A 285 3.83 -42.55 31.59
C ALA A 285 3.86 -42.48 33.13
N ILE A 286 3.86 -41.28 33.71
CA ILE A 286 3.97 -41.06 35.17
C ILE A 286 2.65 -40.59 35.79
N LEU A 287 1.61 -40.39 34.99
CA LEU A 287 0.29 -39.93 35.42
C LEU A 287 -0.65 -41.10 35.72
N HIS A 288 -1.62 -40.87 36.60
CA HIS A 288 -2.62 -41.86 36.94
C HIS A 288 -3.68 -41.99 35.84
N PHE A 289 -4.06 -43.21 35.49
CA PHE A 289 -5.16 -43.49 34.56
C PHE A 289 -6.02 -44.65 35.10
N PRO A 290 -7.33 -44.67 34.80
CA PRO A 290 -8.07 -43.72 33.96
C PRO A 290 -8.29 -42.35 34.62
N PHE A 291 -8.44 -41.31 33.81
CA PHE A 291 -8.69 -39.94 34.26
C PHE A 291 -10.06 -39.87 34.96
N SER A 292 -10.08 -39.41 36.21
CA SER A 292 -11.27 -39.46 37.10
C SER A 292 -11.62 -38.12 37.76
N PHE A 293 -10.94 -37.04 37.37
CA PHE A 293 -11.12 -35.71 37.97
C PHE A 293 -12.39 -35.03 37.47
N LYS A 294 -13.12 -34.37 38.38
CA LYS A 294 -14.35 -33.65 38.02
C LYS A 294 -14.03 -32.51 37.04
N VAL A 295 -14.78 -32.47 35.94
CA VAL A 295 -14.68 -31.41 34.94
C VAL A 295 -15.87 -30.48 35.08
N THR A 296 -15.60 -29.18 35.22
CA THR A 296 -16.62 -28.14 35.31
C THR A 296 -16.50 -27.20 34.13
N PHE A 297 -17.60 -27.01 33.40
CA PHE A 297 -17.75 -26.05 32.32
C PHE A 297 -18.55 -24.84 32.78
N ILE A 298 -18.14 -23.68 32.29
CA ILE A 298 -18.71 -22.40 32.66
C ILE A 298 -18.81 -21.54 31.40
N LEU A 299 -20.02 -21.18 30.98
CA LEU A 299 -20.23 -20.10 30.02
C LEU A 299 -20.30 -18.79 30.79
N LEU A 300 -19.37 -17.88 30.52
CA LEU A 300 -19.24 -16.64 31.28
C LEU A 300 -20.23 -15.59 30.77
N ASP A 301 -21.16 -15.19 31.64
CA ASP A 301 -21.85 -13.90 31.58
C ASP A 301 -20.84 -12.75 31.64
N GLN A 302 -20.88 -11.85 30.64
CA GLN A 302 -19.97 -10.72 30.47
C GLN A 302 -20.51 -9.40 31.05
N THR A 303 -21.67 -9.43 31.69
CA THR A 303 -22.26 -8.29 32.40
C THR A 303 -21.77 -8.20 33.85
N PHE A 304 -22.08 -7.09 34.52
CA PHE A 304 -21.83 -6.93 35.94
C PHE A 304 -22.59 -7.93 36.83
N GLN A 305 -23.61 -8.63 36.30
CA GLN A 305 -24.39 -9.58 37.08
C GLN A 305 -23.68 -10.95 37.25
N GLN A 306 -22.71 -11.28 36.40
CA GLN A 306 -21.91 -12.53 36.46
C GLN A 306 -22.75 -13.81 36.66
N ARG A 307 -23.93 -13.90 36.03
CA ARG A 307 -24.81 -15.07 36.05
C ARG A 307 -24.30 -16.14 35.08
N HIS A 308 -23.13 -16.68 35.37
CA HIS A 308 -22.52 -17.70 34.54
C HIS A 308 -23.37 -18.99 34.50
N ILE A 309 -23.43 -19.63 33.34
CA ILE A 309 -24.06 -20.96 33.21
C ILE A 309 -23.00 -22.01 33.52
N ILE A 310 -23.24 -22.82 34.54
CA ILE A 310 -22.27 -23.79 35.06
C ILE A 310 -22.87 -25.18 34.97
N ASP A 311 -22.12 -26.12 34.42
CA ASP A 311 -22.45 -27.53 34.46
C ASP A 311 -21.18 -28.37 34.63
N SER A 312 -21.28 -29.55 35.22
CA SER A 312 -20.12 -30.37 35.54
C SER A 312 -20.44 -31.86 35.46
N PHE A 313 -19.41 -32.64 35.15
CA PHE A 313 -19.53 -34.09 35.15
C PHE A 313 -18.29 -34.73 35.80
N ARG A 314 -18.47 -35.94 36.34
CA ARG A 314 -17.37 -36.81 36.74
C ARG A 314 -17.13 -37.83 35.63
N PRO A 315 -15.89 -37.95 35.12
CA PRO A 315 -15.53 -38.94 34.10
C PRO A 315 -15.94 -40.36 34.49
N ASP A 316 -16.50 -41.11 33.54
CA ASP A 316 -16.73 -42.55 33.70
C ASP A 316 -15.43 -43.31 33.43
N VAL A 317 -14.84 -43.88 34.48
CA VAL A 317 -13.59 -44.66 34.41
C VAL A 317 -13.66 -45.89 33.50
N LYS A 318 -14.85 -46.34 33.11
CA LYS A 318 -15.03 -47.43 32.14
C LYS A 318 -15.01 -46.94 30.69
N SER A 319 -15.24 -45.65 30.45
CA SER A 319 -15.26 -45.07 29.11
C SER A 319 -13.85 -45.02 28.52
N SER A 320 -13.76 -45.30 27.21
CA SER A 320 -12.53 -45.15 26.43
C SER A 320 -12.04 -43.70 26.36
N SER A 321 -12.93 -42.73 26.58
CA SER A 321 -12.63 -41.29 26.54
C SER A 321 -11.60 -40.86 27.60
N PHE A 322 -11.53 -41.60 28.70
CA PHE A 322 -10.72 -41.26 29.88
C PHE A 322 -9.60 -42.27 30.16
N GLN A 323 -9.43 -43.27 29.31
CA GLN A 323 -8.28 -44.18 29.38
C GLN A 323 -7.00 -43.45 28.97
N ARG A 324 -5.85 -44.05 29.28
CA ARG A 324 -4.55 -43.55 28.80
C ARG A 324 -4.57 -43.39 27.28
N PRO A 325 -4.32 -42.19 26.74
CA PRO A 325 -4.36 -41.94 25.30
C PRO A 325 -3.39 -42.84 24.53
N ARG A 326 -3.90 -43.44 23.44
CA ARG A 326 -3.11 -44.21 22.48
C ARG A 326 -2.89 -43.46 21.16
N SER A 327 -3.84 -42.59 20.82
CA SER A 327 -3.80 -41.60 19.74
C SER A 327 -3.59 -40.20 20.31
N ASP A 328 -3.39 -39.21 19.43
CA ASP A 328 -3.20 -37.80 19.86
C ASP A 328 -4.36 -37.27 20.71
N MET A 329 -5.58 -37.75 20.44
CA MET A 329 -6.80 -37.35 21.13
C MET A 329 -7.65 -38.58 21.41
N ASN A 330 -8.22 -38.64 22.62
CA ASN A 330 -9.29 -39.57 22.93
C ASN A 330 -10.63 -39.09 22.36
N ILE A 331 -11.63 -39.96 22.42
CA ILE A 331 -13.02 -39.62 22.11
C ILE A 331 -13.48 -38.51 23.08
N ALA A 332 -14.16 -37.51 22.51
CA ALA A 332 -14.66 -36.37 23.29
C ALA A 332 -15.83 -36.81 24.20
N SER A 333 -15.86 -36.30 25.42
CA SER A 333 -16.91 -36.61 26.39
C SER A 333 -17.29 -35.36 27.17
N GLY A 334 -18.58 -35.15 27.44
CA GLY A 334 -19.09 -33.91 28.02
C GLY A 334 -20.60 -33.83 27.96
N ILE A 335 -21.11 -32.64 27.69
CA ILE A 335 -22.51 -32.28 27.94
C ILE A 335 -23.16 -31.86 26.61
N PRO A 336 -23.92 -32.75 25.95
CA PRO A 336 -24.58 -32.44 24.69
C PRO A 336 -25.58 -31.28 24.81
N LYS A 337 -26.30 -31.18 25.92
CA LYS A 337 -27.30 -30.13 26.17
C LYS A 337 -26.80 -29.11 27.18
N PHE A 338 -25.65 -28.48 26.89
CA PHE A 338 -25.02 -27.57 27.84
C PHE A 338 -25.78 -26.24 27.96
N VAL A 339 -26.05 -25.55 26.85
CA VAL A 339 -26.80 -24.28 26.86
C VAL A 339 -27.88 -24.30 25.79
N PRO A 340 -29.16 -24.08 26.12
CA PRO A 340 -30.22 -23.93 25.12
C PRO A 340 -29.92 -22.78 24.15
N LEU A 341 -30.07 -23.01 22.84
CA LEU A 341 -29.82 -21.97 21.83
C LEU A 341 -30.77 -20.79 21.98
N THR A 342 -31.96 -21.02 22.54
CA THR A 342 -32.93 -19.96 22.83
C THR A 342 -32.38 -18.88 23.78
N ILE A 343 -31.43 -19.20 24.65
CA ILE A 343 -30.76 -18.21 25.53
C ILE A 343 -29.76 -17.37 24.73
N ILE A 344 -29.08 -17.99 23.77
CA ILE A 344 -28.03 -17.36 22.96
C ILE A 344 -28.63 -16.51 21.83
N GLN A 345 -29.77 -16.93 21.28
CA GLN A 345 -30.49 -16.25 20.21
C GLN A 345 -31.35 -15.07 20.68
N GLN A 346 -31.46 -14.85 21.99
CA GLN A 346 -32.17 -13.69 22.52
C GLN A 346 -31.44 -12.38 22.14
N ASP A 347 -32.23 -11.38 21.79
CA ASP A 347 -31.74 -10.01 21.63
C ASP A 347 -31.13 -9.54 22.95
N ASN A 348 -29.92 -8.98 22.87
CA ASN A 348 -29.13 -8.53 24.03
C ASN A 348 -28.75 -9.66 25.02
N ASN A 349 -28.34 -10.82 24.51
CA ASN A 349 -27.86 -11.90 25.37
C ASN A 349 -26.52 -11.52 26.07
N PRO A 350 -26.36 -11.82 27.37
CA PRO A 350 -25.20 -11.39 28.15
C PRO A 350 -23.93 -12.23 27.92
N TYR A 351 -24.04 -13.32 27.15
CA TYR A 351 -22.96 -14.28 26.93
C TYR A 351 -22.15 -14.00 25.66
N ILE A 352 -22.72 -13.27 24.71
CA ILE A 352 -22.08 -12.80 23.49
C ILE A 352 -22.06 -11.27 23.53
N VAL A 353 -20.87 -10.71 23.70
CA VAL A 353 -20.62 -9.25 23.69
C VAL A 353 -19.49 -8.98 22.70
N ASP A 354 -19.63 -7.95 21.88
CA ASP A 354 -18.69 -7.57 20.83
C ASP A 354 -18.28 -8.73 19.89
N ASP A 355 -19.26 -9.57 19.51
CA ASP A 355 -19.04 -10.76 18.68
C ASP A 355 -18.05 -11.77 19.32
N THR A 356 -17.97 -11.77 20.66
CA THR A 356 -17.10 -12.66 21.43
C THR A 356 -17.86 -13.42 22.53
N MET A 357 -17.45 -14.67 22.77
CA MET A 357 -17.94 -15.54 23.82
C MET A 357 -16.78 -16.07 24.66
N PHE A 358 -16.98 -16.25 25.97
CA PHE A 358 -15.96 -16.85 26.83
C PHE A 358 -16.46 -18.14 27.49
N ILE A 359 -15.73 -19.24 27.27
CA ILE A 359 -15.95 -20.52 27.92
C ILE A 359 -14.79 -20.80 28.88
N LYS A 360 -15.11 -21.06 30.14
CA LYS A 360 -14.13 -21.48 31.14
C LYS A 360 -14.32 -22.95 31.47
N ALA A 361 -13.21 -23.68 31.56
CA ALA A 361 -13.18 -25.04 32.09
C ALA A 361 -12.27 -25.10 33.31
N ILE A 362 -12.71 -25.83 34.33
CA ILE A 362 -11.96 -26.06 35.57
C ILE A 362 -11.94 -27.56 35.84
N ILE A 363 -10.75 -28.11 36.02
CA ILE A 363 -10.55 -29.49 36.45
C ILE A 363 -10.23 -29.51 37.93
N ASP A 364 -11.04 -30.24 38.70
CA ASP A 364 -10.88 -30.35 40.14
C ASP A 364 -9.83 -31.42 40.48
N PHE A 365 -8.63 -30.96 40.83
CA PHE A 365 -7.54 -31.78 41.36
C PHE A 365 -7.52 -31.81 42.89
N GLY A 366 -8.52 -31.27 43.59
CA GLY A 366 -8.57 -31.21 45.05
C GLY A 366 -8.54 -32.59 45.72
N ASP A 367 -9.06 -33.61 45.03
CA ASP A 367 -9.02 -35.01 45.45
C ASP A 367 -7.61 -35.65 45.28
N MET A 368 -6.63 -34.95 44.68
CA MET A 368 -5.25 -35.41 44.58
C MET A 368 -4.43 -34.89 45.76
N PRO A 369 -3.84 -35.78 46.57
CA PRO A 369 -2.67 -35.41 47.35
C PRO A 369 -1.67 -34.72 46.45
N LYS A 370 -1.21 -33.51 46.82
CA LYS A 370 -0.12 -32.76 46.17
C LYS A 370 1.24 -33.52 46.16
N GLN A 371 1.22 -34.83 46.38
CA GLN A 371 2.36 -35.74 46.52
C GLN A 371 2.24 -37.02 45.69
N PHE A 372 1.31 -37.13 44.73
CA PHE A 372 1.37 -38.23 43.74
C PHE A 372 2.22 -37.85 42.52
N LEU A 373 3.48 -37.49 42.77
CA LEU A 373 4.56 -38.09 42.00
C LEU A 373 4.74 -39.50 42.62
N PRO A 374 4.88 -40.57 41.83
CA PRO A 374 5.05 -41.91 42.37
C PRO A 374 6.46 -42.05 42.97
N TYR A 375 6.67 -41.46 44.14
CA TYR A 375 7.43 -42.12 45.18
C TYR A 375 6.41 -42.78 46.11
N ALA A 376 5.89 -43.95 45.68
CA ALA A 376 6.06 -45.06 46.62
C ALA A 376 7.53 -44.99 47.01
N LEU A 377 7.87 -44.91 48.29
CA LEU A 377 9.25 -44.98 48.77
C LEU A 377 9.87 -46.29 48.23
N ASN A 378 10.25 -46.30 46.96
CA ASN A 378 11.08 -47.29 46.31
C ASN A 378 12.47 -46.95 46.80
N LEU A 379 12.68 -47.23 48.08
CA LEU A 379 14.02 -47.30 48.63
C LEU A 379 14.77 -48.28 47.73
N ASN A 380 15.98 -47.88 47.34
CA ASN A 380 16.82 -48.65 46.42
C ASN A 380 16.75 -50.14 46.78
N PRO A 381 16.37 -51.03 45.85
CA PRO A 381 16.24 -52.46 46.12
C PRO A 381 17.55 -53.12 46.56
N GLY A 382 18.70 -52.44 46.41
CA GLY A 382 19.98 -52.84 46.98
C GLY A 382 20.14 -52.65 48.49
N PHE A 383 19.20 -51.99 49.18
CA PHE A 383 19.24 -51.88 50.64
C PHE A 383 18.64 -53.12 51.31
N PRO A 384 19.23 -53.63 52.41
CA PRO A 384 18.60 -54.65 53.24
C PRO A 384 17.20 -54.22 53.68
N ILE A 385 16.24 -55.15 53.68
CA ILE A 385 14.83 -54.93 54.03
C ILE A 385 14.66 -54.22 55.38
N LEU A 386 15.53 -54.48 56.35
CA LEU A 386 15.52 -53.81 57.66
C LEU A 386 15.85 -52.32 57.54
N THR A 387 16.88 -51.98 56.77
CA THR A 387 17.26 -50.59 56.48
C THR A 387 16.15 -49.86 55.73
N GLN A 388 15.49 -50.56 54.79
CA GLN A 388 14.35 -49.98 54.08
C GLN A 388 13.20 -49.66 55.07
N ARG A 389 12.86 -50.59 55.96
CA ARG A 389 11.82 -50.41 56.98
C ARG A 389 12.15 -49.30 57.98
N GLU A 390 13.41 -49.19 58.39
CA GLU A 390 13.89 -48.13 59.29
C GLU A 390 13.73 -46.74 58.66
N LEU A 391 14.10 -46.60 57.38
CA LEU A 391 14.01 -45.36 56.63
C LEU A 391 12.55 -44.95 56.39
N VAL A 392 11.67 -45.90 56.04
CA VAL A 392 10.23 -45.64 55.96
C VAL A 392 9.68 -45.19 57.32
N ARG A 393 10.05 -45.87 58.41
CA ARG A 393 9.57 -45.53 59.76
C ARG A 393 10.02 -44.14 60.19
N ARG A 394 11.28 -43.76 59.94
CA ARG A 394 11.80 -42.41 60.22
C ARG A 394 11.08 -41.32 59.43
N GLU A 395 10.83 -41.56 58.15
CA GLU A 395 10.14 -40.59 57.29
C GLU A 395 8.67 -40.41 57.70
N ILE A 396 7.99 -41.49 58.11
CA ILE A 396 6.62 -41.42 58.67
C ILE A 396 6.63 -40.59 59.96
N SER A 397 7.53 -40.88 60.91
CA SER A 397 7.61 -40.15 62.18
C SER A 397 7.97 -38.67 61.98
N LYS A 398 8.84 -38.35 61.03
CA LYS A 398 9.16 -36.96 60.67
C LYS A 398 7.93 -36.21 60.14
N ARG A 399 7.14 -36.84 59.28
CA ARG A 399 5.91 -36.25 58.73
C ARG A 399 4.79 -36.13 59.76
N GLU A 400 4.71 -37.05 60.72
CA GLU A 400 3.80 -36.93 61.86
C GLU A 400 4.18 -35.70 62.71
N GLN A 401 5.47 -35.50 62.98
CA GLN A 401 5.96 -34.31 63.69
C GLN A 401 5.70 -33.00 62.92
N GLU A 402 5.83 -32.98 61.59
CA GLU A 402 5.49 -31.82 60.74
C GLU A 402 3.99 -31.52 60.70
N LYS A 403 3.13 -32.53 60.84
CA LYS A 403 1.67 -32.34 60.97
C LYS A 403 1.25 -31.81 62.35
N LEU A 404 1.97 -32.21 63.40
CA LEU A 404 1.77 -31.72 64.76
C LEU A 404 2.21 -30.25 64.92
N SER A 405 3.28 -29.83 64.24
CA SER A 405 3.74 -28.43 64.27
C SER A 405 2.89 -27.46 63.46
N THR A 406 2.18 -27.95 62.43
CA THR A 406 1.25 -27.13 61.62
C THR A 406 -0.11 -26.94 62.28
N THR A 407 -0.54 -27.86 63.15
CA THR A 407 -1.77 -27.75 63.94
C THR A 407 -1.62 -26.90 65.21
N SER A 408 -0.42 -26.79 65.78
CA SER A 408 -0.17 -25.88 66.93
C SER A 408 -0.14 -24.40 66.55
N ASN A 409 0.18 -24.05 65.30
CA ASN A 409 0.27 -22.65 64.84
C ASN A 409 -1.07 -22.05 64.38
N THR A 410 -2.15 -22.82 64.32
CA THR A 410 -3.49 -22.35 63.94
C THR A 410 -4.43 -22.12 65.14
N SER A 411 -3.96 -22.35 66.37
CA SER A 411 -4.79 -22.27 67.59
C SER A 411 -4.50 -21.06 68.50
N THR A 412 -3.66 -20.10 68.09
CA THR A 412 -3.18 -19.01 68.98
C THR A 412 -3.38 -17.60 68.42
N SER A 413 -4.49 -17.33 67.73
CA SER A 413 -4.78 -15.97 67.24
C SER A 413 -6.26 -15.61 67.22
N ILE A 414 -7.06 -16.01 68.21
CA ILE A 414 -8.35 -15.35 68.49
C ILE A 414 -8.65 -15.44 70.00
N THR A 415 -8.24 -14.42 70.76
CA THR A 415 -8.93 -14.03 72.00
C THR A 415 -8.93 -12.51 72.11
N TYR A 416 -10.14 -11.96 72.02
CA TYR A 416 -10.52 -10.62 72.43
C TYR A 416 -10.13 -10.37 73.90
N ASP A 417 -9.64 -9.17 74.21
CA ASP A 417 -9.78 -8.60 75.55
C ASP A 417 -10.43 -7.21 75.43
N MET A 418 -11.62 -7.11 76.01
CA MET A 418 -12.34 -5.88 76.35
C MET A 418 -12.15 -5.60 77.85
N THR A 419 -12.37 -4.34 78.23
CA THR A 419 -12.50 -3.74 79.59
C THR A 419 -11.19 -3.19 80.19
N THR A 420 -10.93 -1.88 80.04
CA THR A 420 -11.37 -0.68 80.82
C THR A 420 -10.73 -0.57 82.19
N ASP A 421 -9.93 0.48 82.41
CA ASP A 421 -10.26 1.58 83.34
C ASP A 421 -9.17 2.67 83.41
N ASP A 422 -9.58 3.86 82.99
CA ASP A 422 -9.50 5.17 83.64
C ASP A 422 -8.22 5.78 84.26
N ASN A 423 -8.12 7.08 83.93
CA ASN A 423 -7.56 8.22 84.65
C ASN A 423 -6.08 8.58 84.47
N HIS A 424 -5.82 9.60 83.63
CA HIS A 424 -5.39 10.93 84.13
C HIS A 424 -5.50 12.04 83.06
N SER A 425 -6.40 12.98 83.35
CA SER A 425 -6.25 14.45 83.33
C SER A 425 -5.69 15.19 82.11
N ASN A 426 -6.58 16.03 81.57
CA ASN A 426 -6.39 17.45 81.20
C ASN A 426 -5.23 17.83 80.28
N ASN A 427 -5.57 18.22 79.05
CA ASN A 427 -5.38 19.63 78.67
C ASN A 427 -6.27 20.03 77.49
N GLU A 428 -7.02 21.11 77.72
CA GLU A 428 -7.68 21.92 76.72
C GLU A 428 -6.65 22.53 75.76
N GLN A 429 -6.95 22.58 74.46
CA GLN A 429 -6.90 23.82 73.69
C GLN A 429 -7.53 23.65 72.31
N MET A 430 -8.57 24.47 72.08
CA MET A 430 -9.05 24.88 70.77
C MET A 430 -7.89 25.41 69.90
N ILE A 431 -7.98 25.26 68.58
CA ILE A 431 -8.15 26.35 67.59
C ILE A 431 -7.91 25.79 66.17
N HIS A 432 -8.92 26.04 65.32
CA HIS A 432 -8.99 25.99 63.85
C HIS A 432 -8.85 24.67 63.08
#